data_AF-A0A8H9QGC4-F1
#
_entry.id   AF-A0A8H9QGC4-F1
#
_cell.length_a   1.000
_cell.length_b   1.000
_cell.length_c   1.000
_cell.angle_alpha   90.00
_cell.angle_beta   90.00
_cell.angle_gamma   90.00
#
_symmetry.space_group_name_H-M   'P 1'
#
loop_
_entity.id
_entity.type
_entity.pdbx_description
1 polymer ?
#
loop_
_entity_poly.entity_id
_entity_poly.type
_entity_poly.pdbx_seq_one_letter_code
_entity_poly.pdbx_strand_id
1 'polypeptide(L)'
;MDIFNTPISRKGTYCTQWDFCEDRFGVHDIIPFSISDMDLPIPQAITKALQKRLEHPVLGYSRWQHSEYLNAICHWYGQKYDTVIDANWITYSPSVMYSIAKALELLTVPEDSVLTFTPAY
;
A
#
# COMPACT_ATOMS: atom_id res chain seq x y z
N MET A 1 -6.42 -15.29 -20.93
CA MET A 1 -5.08 -14.70 -20.93
C MET A 1 -4.47 -14.92 -19.56
N ASP A 2 -3.23 -15.38 -19.51
CA ASP A 2 -2.50 -15.50 -18.26
C ASP A 2 -1.95 -14.13 -17.88
N ILE A 3 -2.53 -13.54 -16.82
CA ILE A 3 -2.22 -12.17 -16.38
C ILE A 3 -0.79 -12.03 -15.84
N PHE A 4 -0.16 -13.14 -15.40
CA PHE A 4 1.21 -13.13 -14.87
C PHE A 4 2.26 -13.27 -15.97
N ASN A 5 1.87 -13.81 -17.13
CA ASN A 5 2.74 -14.02 -18.28
C ASN A 5 2.51 -13.01 -19.42
N THR A 6 1.66 -12.00 -19.22
CA THR A 6 1.39 -10.95 -20.21
C THR A 6 2.17 -9.70 -19.82
N PRO A 7 3.23 -9.31 -20.56
CA PRO A 7 3.97 -8.09 -20.25
C PRO A 7 3.09 -6.84 -20.40
N ILE A 8 3.17 -5.94 -19.42
CA ILE A 8 2.51 -4.63 -19.45
C ILE A 8 3.59 -3.56 -19.29
N SER A 9 3.73 -2.70 -20.30
CA SER A 9 4.64 -1.56 -20.18
C SER A 9 4.11 -0.58 -19.15
N ARG A 10 4.96 -0.19 -18.20
CA ARG A 10 4.71 0.91 -17.26
C ARG A 10 5.44 2.19 -17.64
N LYS A 11 6.18 2.22 -18.75
CA LYS A 11 6.82 3.44 -19.24
C LYS A 11 5.76 4.49 -19.60
N GLY A 12 6.04 5.76 -19.26
CA GLY A 12 5.12 6.88 -19.47
C GLY A 12 3.95 6.91 -18.47
N THR A 13 4.05 6.19 -17.35
CA THR A 13 3.03 6.21 -16.29
C THR A 13 3.45 7.04 -15.07
N TYR A 14 4.63 7.68 -15.15
CA TYR A 14 5.30 8.36 -14.05
C TYR A 14 5.63 7.42 -12.89
N CYS A 15 5.95 6.16 -13.18
CA CYS A 15 6.30 5.19 -12.15
C CYS A 15 7.79 5.30 -11.78
N THR A 16 8.08 5.35 -10.47
CA THR A 16 9.46 5.44 -9.95
C THR A 16 10.36 4.33 -10.50
N GLN A 17 9.82 3.11 -10.63
CA GLN A 17 10.59 1.96 -11.06
C GLN A 17 11.13 2.12 -12.48
N TRP A 18 10.33 2.54 -13.46
CA TRP A 18 10.71 2.52 -14.89
C TRP A 18 11.01 3.90 -15.49
N ASP A 19 10.31 4.95 -15.06
CA ASP A 19 10.43 6.29 -15.67
C ASP A 19 11.52 7.15 -15.00
N PHE A 20 11.99 6.75 -13.82
CA PHE A 20 12.98 7.49 -13.02
C PHE A 20 14.24 6.66 -12.70
N CYS A 21 14.59 5.70 -13.57
CA CYS A 21 15.80 4.89 -13.42
C CYS A 21 17.08 5.74 -13.40
N GLU A 22 17.23 6.67 -14.33
CA GLU A 22 18.45 7.48 -14.44
C GLU A 22 18.63 8.40 -13.22
N ASP A 23 17.55 9.02 -12.74
CA ASP A 23 17.55 9.81 -11.49
C ASP A 23 18.00 8.97 -10.29
N ARG A 24 17.51 7.73 -10.19
CA ARG A 24 17.77 6.86 -9.04
C ARG A 24 19.13 6.15 -9.08
N PHE A 25 19.59 5.77 -10.26
CA PHE A 25 20.76 4.89 -10.43
C PHE A 25 21.92 5.54 -11.19
N GLY A 26 21.73 6.75 -11.73
CA GLY A 26 22.74 7.46 -12.53
C GLY A 26 23.01 6.85 -13.90
N VAL A 27 22.19 5.88 -14.33
CA VAL A 27 22.32 5.17 -15.61
C VAL A 27 20.95 5.04 -16.29
N HIS A 28 20.93 5.33 -17.59
CA HIS A 28 19.76 5.11 -18.44
C HIS A 28 19.69 3.65 -18.91
N ASP A 29 18.53 3.26 -19.46
CA ASP A 29 18.32 1.97 -20.14
C ASP A 29 18.63 0.70 -19.34
N ILE A 30 18.44 0.75 -18.03
CA ILE A 30 18.51 -0.44 -17.17
C ILE A 30 17.15 -1.12 -17.01
N ILE A 31 17.17 -2.41 -16.65
CA ILE A 31 16.00 -3.15 -16.22
C ILE A 31 15.94 -3.10 -14.67
N PRO A 32 14.97 -2.37 -14.10
CA PRO A 32 14.91 -2.10 -12.68
C PRO A 32 14.20 -3.21 -11.90
N PHE A 33 14.85 -3.73 -10.85
CA PHE A 33 14.27 -4.70 -9.89
C PHE A 33 14.47 -4.23 -8.45
N SER A 34 14.11 -2.96 -8.17
CA SER A 34 14.51 -2.28 -6.93
C SER A 34 13.38 -1.82 -6.02
N ILE A 35 12.19 -1.58 -6.57
CA ILE A 35 11.04 -1.05 -5.83
C ILE A 35 10.06 -2.20 -5.58
N SER A 36 9.51 -2.26 -4.37
CA SER A 36 8.55 -3.29 -3.96
C SER A 36 7.12 -2.97 -4.40
N ASP A 37 6.93 -2.68 -5.70
CA ASP A 37 5.62 -2.74 -6.36
C ASP A 37 5.64 -3.84 -7.44
N MET A 38 4.62 -3.92 -8.30
CA MET A 38 4.50 -5.01 -9.26
C MET A 38 4.27 -4.50 -10.68
N ASP A 39 4.86 -5.22 -11.64
CA ASP A 39 4.54 -5.09 -13.07
C ASP A 39 3.35 -5.98 -13.45
N LEU A 40 2.31 -5.98 -12.60
CA LEU A 40 1.10 -6.77 -12.75
C LEU A 40 -0.13 -5.85 -12.68
N PRO A 41 -1.20 -6.15 -13.43
CA PRO A 41 -2.44 -5.42 -13.27
C PRO A 41 -3.05 -5.71 -11.89
N ILE A 42 -3.68 -4.70 -11.29
CA ILE A 42 -4.47 -4.92 -10.07
C ILE A 42 -5.63 -5.91 -10.35
N PRO A 43 -6.08 -6.68 -9.35
CA PRO A 43 -7.21 -7.60 -9.51
C PRO A 43 -8.46 -6.91 -10.05
N GLN A 44 -9.19 -7.58 -10.94
CA GLN A 44 -10.39 -7.02 -11.59
C GLN A 44 -11.46 -6.56 -10.58
N ALA A 45 -11.55 -7.22 -9.42
CA ALA A 45 -12.46 -6.82 -8.34
C ALA A 45 -12.17 -5.38 -7.85
N ILE A 46 -10.89 -5.01 -7.75
CA ILE A 46 -10.47 -3.67 -7.33
C ILE A 46 -10.80 -2.65 -8.44
N THR A 47 -10.47 -2.96 -9.70
CA THR A 47 -10.79 -2.10 -10.84
C THR A 47 -12.29 -1.80 -10.93
N LYS A 48 -13.14 -2.83 -10.77
CA LYS A 48 -14.61 -2.69 -10.79
C LYS A 48 -15.10 -1.80 -9.64
N ALA A 49 -14.55 -1.95 -8.43
CA ALA A 49 -14.92 -1.12 -7.29
C ALA A 49 -14.55 0.36 -7.53
N LEU A 50 -13.37 0.63 -8.08
CA LEU A 50 -12.92 1.98 -8.44
C LEU A 50 -13.81 2.60 -9.53
N GLN A 51 -14.09 1.85 -10.60
CA GLN A 51 -14.98 2.31 -11.69
C GLN A 51 -16.37 2.65 -11.17
N LYS A 52 -16.97 1.77 -10.37
CA LYS A 52 -18.27 2.02 -9.73
C LYS A 52 -18.24 3.27 -8.86
N ARG A 53 -17.16 3.51 -8.11
CA ARG A 53 -17.03 4.74 -7.32
C ARG A 53 -17.00 5.99 -8.20
N LEU A 54 -16.36 5.92 -9.38
CA LEU A 54 -16.24 7.02 -10.33
C LEU A 54 -17.55 7.30 -11.10
N GLU A 55 -18.51 6.36 -11.12
CA GLU A 55 -19.85 6.61 -11.66
C GLU A 55 -20.63 7.66 -10.85
N HIS A 56 -20.32 7.80 -9.54
CA HIS A 56 -20.92 8.83 -8.71
C HIS A 56 -20.22 10.19 -8.93
N PRO A 57 -20.95 11.26 -9.32
CA PRO A 57 -20.33 12.50 -9.81
C PRO A 57 -19.67 13.36 -8.73
N VAL A 58 -19.87 13.05 -7.45
CA VAL A 58 -19.30 13.80 -6.32
C VAL A 58 -18.18 13.01 -5.64
N LEU A 59 -16.99 13.61 -5.54
CA LEU A 59 -15.78 13.10 -4.87
C LEU A 59 -15.40 13.96 -3.65
N GLY A 60 -16.37 14.23 -2.76
CA GLY A 60 -16.15 15.01 -1.53
C GLY A 60 -15.49 14.20 -0.40
N TYR A 61 -15.49 14.78 0.81
CA TYR A 61 -14.93 14.14 2.00
C TYR A 61 -15.53 12.76 2.24
N SER A 62 -14.64 11.77 2.37
CA SER A 62 -15.00 10.38 2.65
C SER A 62 -14.51 10.00 4.05
N ARG A 63 -15.32 9.22 4.78
CA ARG A 63 -14.96 8.66 6.08
C ARG A 63 -14.64 7.18 5.90
N TRP A 64 -13.56 6.70 6.53
CA TRP A 64 -13.16 5.29 6.49
C TRP A 64 -13.83 4.44 7.58
N GLN A 65 -14.30 5.07 8.67
CA GLN A 65 -14.88 4.41 9.85
C GLN A 65 -16.32 3.96 9.58
N HIS A 66 -16.50 3.00 8.67
CA HIS A 66 -17.79 2.36 8.40
C HIS A 66 -17.64 0.84 8.38
N SER A 67 -18.76 0.16 8.60
CA SER A 67 -18.79 -1.30 8.77
C SER A 67 -18.22 -2.06 7.57
N GLU A 68 -18.49 -1.64 6.34
CA GLU A 68 -17.94 -2.31 5.14
C GLU A 68 -16.40 -2.34 5.14
N TYR A 69 -15.75 -1.22 5.52
CA TYR A 69 -14.29 -1.14 5.57
C TYR A 69 -13.72 -1.98 6.73
N LEU A 70 -14.27 -1.80 7.93
CA LEU A 70 -13.80 -2.49 9.13
C LEU A 70 -14.00 -4.01 9.03
N ASN A 71 -15.18 -4.46 8.58
CA ASN A 71 -15.50 -5.87 8.44
C ASN A 71 -14.63 -6.55 7.38
N ALA A 72 -14.26 -5.87 6.30
CA ALA A 72 -13.36 -6.42 5.29
C ALA A 72 -11.99 -6.78 5.90
N ILE A 73 -11.46 -5.93 6.78
CA ILE A 73 -10.19 -6.17 7.48
C ILE A 73 -10.34 -7.34 8.48
N CYS A 74 -11.35 -7.28 9.35
CA CYS A 74 -11.61 -8.34 10.34
C CYS A 74 -11.81 -9.70 9.67
N HIS A 75 -12.59 -9.74 8.58
CA HIS A 75 -12.84 -10.96 7.81
C HIS A 75 -11.56 -11.49 7.16
N TRP A 76 -10.74 -10.62 6.56
CA TRP A 76 -9.48 -11.03 5.93
C TRP A 76 -8.54 -11.67 6.95
N TYR A 77 -8.36 -11.07 8.12
CA TYR A 77 -7.51 -11.64 9.17
C TYR A 77 -8.04 -12.97 9.71
N GLY A 78 -9.36 -13.07 9.92
CA GLY A 78 -9.99 -14.32 10.36
C GLY A 78 -9.82 -15.45 9.32
N GLN A 79 -10.05 -15.17 8.05
CA GLN A 79 -9.92 -16.17 6.98
C GLN A 79 -8.47 -16.55 6.69
N LYS A 80 -7.57 -15.58 6.64
CA LYS A 80 -6.19 -15.79 6.19
C LYS A 80 -5.26 -16.30 7.28
N TYR A 81 -5.49 -15.87 8.53
CA TYR A 81 -4.58 -16.07 9.65
C TYR A 81 -5.25 -16.67 10.89
N ASP A 82 -6.53 -17.07 10.82
CA ASP A 82 -7.32 -17.55 11.97
C ASP A 82 -7.25 -16.58 13.18
N THR A 83 -7.19 -15.28 12.89
CA THR A 83 -7.02 -14.23 13.90
C THR A 83 -8.28 -13.39 14.02
N VAL A 84 -8.83 -13.33 15.23
CA VAL A 84 -9.95 -12.44 15.55
C VAL A 84 -9.41 -11.03 15.82
N ILE A 85 -9.84 -10.07 15.01
CA ILE A 85 -9.52 -8.64 15.17
C ILE A 85 -10.76 -7.91 15.67
N ASP A 86 -10.65 -7.21 16.81
CA ASP A 86 -11.68 -6.26 17.24
C ASP A 86 -11.63 -5.02 16.34
N ALA A 87 -12.77 -4.64 15.77
CA ALA A 87 -12.87 -3.48 14.90
C ALA A 87 -12.42 -2.16 15.58
N ASN A 88 -12.52 -2.08 16.92
CA ASN A 88 -12.07 -0.93 17.69
C ASN A 88 -10.54 -0.78 17.75
N TRP A 89 -9.78 -1.82 17.37
CA TRP A 89 -8.31 -1.74 17.27
C TRP A 89 -7.86 -1.09 15.97
N ILE A 90 -8.74 -0.97 14.98
CA ILE A 90 -8.39 -0.50 13.63
C ILE A 90 -8.37 1.02 13.62
N THR A 91 -7.26 1.59 13.15
CA THR A 91 -7.10 3.02 12.85
C THR A 91 -6.55 3.20 11.44
N TYR A 92 -7.10 4.18 10.71
CA TYR A 92 -6.56 4.56 9.41
C TYR A 92 -5.22 5.29 9.56
N SER A 93 -4.27 4.89 8.72
CA SER A 93 -3.00 5.58 8.52
C SER A 93 -2.67 5.58 7.02
N PRO A 94 -2.10 6.68 6.49
CA PRO A 94 -1.76 6.76 5.07
C PRO A 94 -0.59 5.85 4.68
N SER A 95 0.26 5.44 5.62
CA SER A 95 1.35 4.48 5.37
C SER A 95 1.86 3.82 6.65
N VAL A 96 2.53 2.68 6.53
CA VAL A 96 3.17 2.00 7.67
C VAL A 96 4.23 2.89 8.32
N MET A 97 5.07 3.56 7.52
CA MET A 97 6.10 4.46 8.04
C MET A 97 5.54 5.67 8.77
N TYR A 98 4.41 6.21 8.32
CA TYR A 98 3.70 7.26 9.07
C TYR A 98 3.22 6.74 10.42
N SER A 99 2.64 5.53 10.46
CA SER A 99 2.21 4.89 11.72
C SER A 99 3.39 4.69 12.67
N ILE A 100 4.54 4.21 12.18
CA ILE A 100 5.75 4.01 13.00
C ILE A 100 6.23 5.35 13.54
N ALA A 101 6.36 6.38 12.70
CA ALA A 101 6.78 7.71 13.14
C ALA A 101 5.85 8.26 14.25
N LYS A 102 4.54 8.10 14.09
CA LYS A 102 3.57 8.52 15.12
C LYS A 102 3.62 7.66 16.38
N ALA A 103 3.87 6.35 16.25
CA ALA A 103 4.09 5.49 17.41
C ALA A 103 5.31 5.94 18.21
N LEU A 104 6.42 6.29 17.54
CA LEU A 104 7.61 6.83 18.20
C LEU A 104 7.29 8.14 18.92
N GLU A 105 6.64 9.10 18.25
CA GLU A 105 6.25 10.38 18.88
C GLU A 105 5.34 10.21 20.11
N LEU A 106 4.48 9.20 20.12
CA LEU A 106 3.50 8.97 21.19
C LEU A 106 4.02 8.11 22.34
N LEU A 107 4.96 7.21 22.06
CA LEU A 107 5.41 6.17 22.99
C LEU A 107 6.82 6.40 23.54
N THR A 108 7.51 7.44 23.08
CA THR A 108 8.89 7.74 23.47
C THR A 108 9.07 9.21 23.78
N VAL A 109 10.16 9.53 24.47
CA VAL A 109 10.65 10.90 24.67
C VAL A 109 12.08 11.02 24.10
N PRO A 110 12.60 12.24 23.89
CA PRO A 110 13.99 12.42 23.51
C PRO A 110 14.94 11.64 24.44
N GLU A 111 15.97 11.04 23.86
CA GLU A 111 16.95 10.14 24.51
C GLU A 111 16.49 8.70 24.79
N ASP A 112 15.23 8.34 24.51
CA ASP A 112 14.82 6.93 24.51
C ASP A 112 15.51 6.15 23.37
N SER A 113 15.78 4.86 23.62
CA SER A 113 16.37 3.96 22.63
C SER A 113 15.32 3.04 22.00
N VAL A 114 15.42 2.84 20.68
CA VAL A 114 14.55 1.94 19.91
C VAL A 114 15.38 0.78 19.36
N LEU A 115 15.02 -0.45 19.71
CA LEU A 115 15.69 -1.66 19.20
C LEU A 115 15.17 -2.01 17.80
N THR A 116 16.10 -2.30 16.88
CA THR A 116 15.80 -2.86 15.56
C THR A 116 16.75 -4.04 15.27
N PHE A 117 16.35 -4.92 14.34
CA PHE A 117 17.16 -6.04 13.89
C PHE A 117 17.63 -5.80 12.46
N THR A 118 18.94 -5.76 12.22
CA THR A 118 19.50 -5.49 10.89
C THR A 118 19.94 -6.78 10.18
N PRO A 119 19.83 -6.85 8.84
CA PRO A 119 19.27 -5.83 7.94
C PRO A 119 17.73 -5.79 8.00
N ALA A 120 17.19 -4.58 7.96
CA ALA A 120 15.74 -4.31 7.87
C ALA A 120 15.47 -3.27 6.77
N TYR A 121 14.19 -3.01 6.50
CA TYR A 121 13.76 -1.88 5.66
C TYR A 121 14.27 -0.54 6.22
#